data_AF-A0A1B2EWY3-F1
#
_entry.id   AF-A0A1B2EWY3-F1
#
_cell.length_a   1.000
_cell.length_b   1.000
_cell.length_c   1.000
_cell.angle_alpha   90.00
_cell.angle_beta   90.00
_cell.angle_gamma   90.00
#
_symmetry.space_group_name_H-M   'P 1'
#
loop_
_entity.id
_entity.type
_entity.pdbx_description
1 polymer ?
#
loop_
_entity_poly.entity_id
_entity_poly.type
_entity_poly.pdbx_seq_one_letter_code
_entity_poly.pdbx_strand_id
1 'polypeptide(L)'
;MPHKGSSPRTLDLFEVTLTVPTPRSEPAPTSAELWELAGLSDARLAKHLGQLLDEVQRRMEAGRESGPELKAAVSNASVLLERLIPHPSKRRVKPSRFSKSSSTLQEGQRKAVCAALLAGVAPAQVAKHFGLPLAAVRKVLEETP
;
A
#
# COMPACT_ATOMS: atom_id res chain seq x y z
N MET A 1 43.68 64.02 -37.73
CA MET A 1 42.56 63.20 -38.25
C MET A 1 43.08 61.82 -38.65
N PRO A 2 42.32 60.72 -38.52
CA PRO A 2 41.40 60.30 -37.47
C PRO A 2 41.80 58.92 -36.87
N HIS A 3 41.33 58.65 -35.66
CA HIS A 3 41.46 57.37 -34.96
C HIS A 3 40.40 56.40 -35.50
N LYS A 4 40.80 55.26 -36.08
CA LYS A 4 39.92 54.09 -36.27
C LYS A 4 40.15 53.20 -35.05
N GLY A 5 39.18 52.89 -34.19
CA GLY A 5 37.78 52.64 -34.45
C GLY A 5 37.55 51.14 -34.38
N SER A 6 37.27 50.66 -33.17
CA SER A 6 36.74 49.37 -32.71
C SER A 6 36.20 48.37 -33.75
N SER A 7 36.55 47.08 -33.57
CA SER A 7 35.54 46.01 -33.50
C SER A 7 36.11 44.77 -32.79
N PRO A 8 35.70 44.47 -31.54
CA PRO A 8 35.96 43.16 -30.95
C PRO A 8 35.05 42.15 -31.64
N ARG A 9 35.65 41.13 -32.27
CA ARG A 9 34.92 39.98 -32.81
C ARG A 9 34.12 39.35 -31.66
N THR A 10 32.81 39.44 -31.74
CA THR A 10 31.88 38.64 -30.95
C THR A 10 32.20 37.17 -31.20
N LEU A 11 32.68 36.48 -30.17
CA LEU A 11 32.68 35.02 -30.13
C LEU A 11 31.21 34.59 -30.21
N ASP A 12 30.91 33.85 -31.26
CA ASP A 12 29.60 33.28 -31.52
C ASP A 12 29.23 32.31 -30.38
N LEU A 13 28.22 32.66 -29.61
CA LEU A 13 27.75 31.90 -28.44
C LEU A 13 27.02 30.61 -28.82
N PHE A 14 26.87 30.32 -30.11
CA PHE A 14 26.11 29.17 -30.61
C PHE A 14 26.96 28.01 -31.13
N GLU A 15 28.30 28.12 -31.14
CA GLU A 15 29.20 27.02 -31.57
C GLU A 15 29.73 26.17 -30.41
N VAL A 16 29.10 26.22 -29.24
CA VAL A 16 29.34 25.20 -28.21
C VAL A 16 28.33 24.07 -28.42
N THR A 17 28.65 23.14 -29.32
CA THR A 17 28.08 21.79 -29.27
C THR A 17 28.55 21.14 -27.97
N LEU A 18 27.86 21.47 -26.87
CA LEU A 18 27.84 20.65 -25.67
C LEU A 18 27.24 19.31 -26.09
N THR A 19 28.10 18.33 -26.37
CA THR A 19 27.77 16.91 -26.26
C THR A 19 27.39 16.63 -24.81
N VAL A 20 26.19 17.06 -24.42
CA VAL A 20 25.52 16.58 -23.23
C VAL A 20 25.16 15.12 -23.54
N PRO A 21 25.65 14.13 -22.77
CA PRO A 21 25.12 12.79 -22.91
C PRO A 21 23.65 12.88 -22.54
N THR A 22 22.79 12.71 -23.55
CA THR A 22 21.35 12.65 -23.37
C THR A 22 21.09 11.59 -22.31
N PRO A 23 20.52 11.91 -21.13
CA PRO A 23 20.07 10.87 -20.23
C PRO A 23 19.06 10.06 -21.03
N ARG A 24 19.32 8.75 -21.13
CA ARG A 24 18.46 7.79 -21.81
C ARG A 24 17.04 7.98 -21.28
N SER A 25 16.20 8.65 -22.06
CA SER A 25 14.77 8.71 -21.79
C SER A 25 14.29 7.27 -21.83
N GLU A 26 13.99 6.71 -20.66
CA GLU A 26 13.26 5.46 -20.59
C GLU A 26 12.00 5.58 -21.45
N PRO A 27 11.64 4.53 -22.20
CA PRO A 27 10.43 4.58 -23.01
C PRO A 27 9.26 4.93 -22.08
N ALA A 28 8.41 5.85 -22.55
CA ALA A 28 7.17 6.19 -21.86
C ALA A 28 6.44 4.89 -21.48
N PRO A 29 5.95 4.76 -20.22
CA PRO A 29 5.31 3.54 -19.75
C PRO A 29 4.23 3.13 -20.75
N THR A 30 4.40 1.93 -21.31
CA THR A 30 3.51 1.44 -22.35
C THR A 30 2.10 1.31 -21.79
N SER A 31 1.08 1.52 -22.62
CA SER A 31 -0.33 1.46 -22.22
C SER A 31 -0.73 0.15 -21.51
N ALA A 32 0.08 -0.91 -21.58
CA ALA A 32 -0.09 -2.15 -20.83
C ALA A 32 0.10 -1.96 -19.30
N GLU A 33 1.04 -1.12 -18.85
CA GLU A 33 1.25 -0.82 -17.41
C GLU A 33 0.08 0.00 -16.83
N LEU A 34 -0.57 0.83 -17.65
CA LEU A 34 -1.76 1.60 -17.23
C LEU A 34 -2.97 0.69 -16.94
N TRP A 35 -3.08 -0.44 -17.64
CA TRP A 35 -4.16 -1.41 -17.42
C TRP A 35 -3.96 -2.22 -16.15
N GLU A 36 -2.71 -2.42 -15.71
CA GLU A 36 -2.44 -3.08 -14.44
C GLU A 36 -3.00 -2.28 -13.28
N LEU A 37 -2.85 -0.94 -13.29
CA LEU A 37 -3.44 -0.06 -12.27
C LEU A 37 -4.97 -0.02 -12.31
N ALA A 38 -5.57 -0.02 -13.50
CA ALA A 38 -7.02 -0.01 -13.68
C ALA A 38 -7.70 -1.32 -13.19
N GLY A 39 -6.95 -2.44 -13.16
CA GLY A 39 -7.40 -3.72 -12.63
C GLY A 39 -7.12 -3.93 -11.13
N LEU A 40 -6.42 -3.00 -10.46
CA LEU A 40 -6.13 -3.13 -9.04
C LEU A 40 -7.38 -2.84 -8.20
N SER A 41 -7.60 -3.68 -7.19
CA SER A 41 -8.54 -3.31 -6.12
C SER A 41 -7.99 -2.13 -5.32
N ASP A 42 -8.89 -1.31 -4.77
CA ASP A 42 -8.54 -0.14 -3.95
C ASP A 42 -7.52 -0.46 -2.84
N ALA A 43 -7.64 -1.63 -2.23
CA ALA A 43 -6.71 -2.09 -1.19
C ALA A 43 -5.29 -2.36 -1.74
N ARG A 44 -5.17 -2.93 -2.94
CA ARG A 44 -3.87 -3.15 -3.59
C ARG A 44 -3.26 -1.85 -4.08
N LEU A 45 -4.08 -0.96 -4.66
CA LEU A 45 -3.66 0.38 -5.07
C LEU A 45 -3.13 1.17 -3.87
N ALA A 46 -3.87 1.18 -2.75
CA ALA A 46 -3.43 1.87 -1.54
C ALA A 46 -2.11 1.31 -0.99
N LYS A 47 -1.91 -0.01 -1.06
CA LYS A 47 -0.63 -0.63 -0.69
C LYS A 47 0.53 -0.17 -1.56
N HIS A 48 0.33 -0.07 -2.89
CA HIS A 48 1.37 0.38 -3.82
C HIS A 48 1.71 1.86 -3.59
N LEU A 49 0.70 2.70 -3.36
CA LEU A 49 0.90 4.10 -3.01
C LEU A 49 1.68 4.25 -1.71
N GLY A 50 1.46 3.38 -0.72
CA GLY A 50 2.24 3.38 0.52
C GLY A 50 3.72 3.06 0.29
N GLN A 51 4.00 2.04 -0.51
CA GLN A 51 5.38 1.67 -0.89
C GLN A 51 6.09 2.79 -1.65
N LEU A 52 5.37 3.51 -2.52
CA LEU A 52 5.91 4.66 -3.24
C LEU A 52 6.26 5.80 -2.28
N LEU A 53 5.39 6.11 -1.31
CA LEU A 53 5.68 7.14 -0.30
C LEU A 53 6.89 6.78 0.57
N ASP A 54 7.01 5.52 0.98
CA ASP A 54 8.18 5.03 1.72
C ASP A 54 9.48 5.20 0.92
N GLU A 55 9.44 4.93 -0.39
CA GLU A 55 10.60 5.10 -1.27
C GLU A 55 10.93 6.58 -1.52
N VAL A 56 9.92 7.44 -1.70
CA VAL A 56 10.14 8.89 -1.80
C VAL A 56 10.77 9.42 -0.51
N GLN A 57 10.28 8.98 0.65
CA GLN A 57 10.85 9.35 1.94
C GLN A 57 12.30 8.86 2.07
N ARG A 58 12.58 7.60 1.71
CA ARG A 58 13.94 7.04 1.71
C ARG A 58 14.89 7.85 0.82
N ARG A 59 14.45 8.26 -0.36
CA ARG A 59 15.25 9.09 -1.29
C ARG A 59 15.44 10.50 -0.80
N MET A 60 14.45 11.06 -0.10
CA MET A 60 14.60 12.36 0.56
C MET A 60 15.63 12.30 1.68
N GLU A 61 15.67 11.22 2.46
CA GLU A 61 16.66 11.02 3.53
C GLU A 61 18.06 10.79 2.96
N ALA A 62 18.17 10.15 1.80
CA ALA A 62 19.45 9.94 1.10
C ALA A 62 19.93 11.18 0.31
N GLY A 63 19.01 12.03 -0.13
CA GLY A 63 19.30 13.28 -0.85
C GLY A 63 19.64 14.43 0.10
N ARG A 64 20.56 15.31 -0.30
CA ARG A 64 20.97 16.47 0.52
C ARG A 64 19.94 17.61 0.57
N GLU A 65 18.93 17.59 -0.29
CA GLU A 65 18.01 18.73 -0.47
C GLU A 65 16.56 18.24 -0.63
N SER A 66 15.97 17.74 0.44
CA SER A 66 14.52 17.58 0.49
C SER A 66 13.88 18.90 0.91
N GLY A 67 13.31 19.64 -0.03
CA GLY A 67 12.61 20.89 0.25
C GLY A 67 11.46 20.70 1.26
N PRO A 68 11.16 21.72 2.09
CA PRO A 68 10.10 21.63 3.09
C PRO A 68 8.72 21.33 2.49
N GLU A 69 8.47 21.78 1.26
CA GLU A 69 7.24 21.50 0.52
C GLU A 69 7.08 20.02 0.18
N LEU A 70 8.14 19.35 -0.26
CA LEU A 70 8.12 17.92 -0.56
C LEU A 70 7.84 17.11 0.72
N LYS A 71 8.44 17.52 1.85
CA LYS A 71 8.18 16.89 3.14
C LYS A 71 6.73 17.05 3.60
N ALA A 72 6.15 18.24 3.41
CA ALA A 72 4.74 18.49 3.68
C ALA A 72 3.84 17.65 2.75
N ALA A 73 4.18 17.54 1.47
CA ALA A 73 3.43 16.74 0.50
C ALA A 73 3.43 15.25 0.87
N VAL A 74 4.58 14.68 1.22
CA VAL A 74 4.71 13.28 1.66
C VAL A 74 3.92 13.04 2.95
N SER A 75 4.02 13.95 3.93
CA SER A 75 3.26 13.84 5.18
C SER A 75 1.74 13.95 4.98
N ASN A 76 1.28 14.79 4.06
CA ASN A 76 -0.15 14.91 3.77
C ASN A 76 -0.65 13.67 3.00
N ALA A 77 0.12 13.19 2.04
CA ALA A 77 -0.20 12.00 1.27
C ALA A 77 -0.28 10.75 2.15
N SER A 78 0.63 10.60 3.13
CA SER A 78 0.57 9.48 4.08
C SER A 78 -0.69 9.51 4.94
N VAL A 79 -1.06 10.67 5.48
CA VAL A 79 -2.30 10.84 6.27
C VAL A 79 -3.55 10.56 5.43
N LEU A 80 -3.58 10.98 4.17
CA LEU A 80 -4.70 10.68 3.28
C LEU A 80 -4.79 9.19 2.95
N LEU A 81 -3.65 8.56 2.71
CA LEU A 81 -3.60 7.13 2.42
C LEU A 81 -4.03 6.27 3.61
N GLU A 82 -3.65 6.65 4.84
CA GLU A 82 -4.12 5.99 6.06
C GLU A 82 -5.65 6.03 6.21
N ARG A 83 -6.30 7.10 5.72
CA ARG A 83 -7.77 7.22 5.73
C ARG A 83 -8.43 6.37 4.64
N LEU A 84 -7.74 6.15 3.53
CA LEU A 84 -8.24 5.38 2.38
C LEU A 84 -8.10 3.88 2.58
N ILE A 85 -7.06 3.44 3.29
CA ILE A 85 -6.94 2.04 3.69
C ILE A 85 -8.07 1.76 4.67
N PRO A 86 -9.01 0.85 4.36
CA PRO A 86 -10.00 0.41 5.32
C PRO A 86 -9.24 -0.25 6.46
N HIS A 87 -8.93 0.52 7.50
CA HIS A 87 -8.46 -0.05 8.74
C HIS A 87 -9.55 -1.04 9.14
N PRO A 88 -9.23 -2.32 9.39
CA PRO A 88 -10.18 -3.22 10.03
C PRO A 88 -10.48 -2.55 11.35
N SER A 89 -11.58 -1.80 11.38
CA SER A 89 -11.86 -0.85 12.44
C SER A 89 -11.71 -1.64 13.72
N LYS A 90 -10.76 -1.22 14.57
CA LYS A 90 -10.84 -1.56 15.98
C LYS A 90 -12.24 -1.12 16.33
N ARG A 91 -13.16 -2.08 16.39
CA ARG A 91 -14.57 -1.88 16.74
C ARG A 91 -14.52 -0.88 17.86
N ARG A 92 -15.03 0.33 17.63
CA ARG A 92 -15.38 1.23 18.72
C ARG A 92 -16.48 0.48 19.46
N VAL A 93 -16.06 -0.35 20.40
CA VAL A 93 -16.95 -1.03 21.33
C VAL A 93 -17.49 0.10 22.18
N LYS A 94 -18.65 0.62 21.76
CA LYS A 94 -19.59 1.24 22.71
C LYS A 94 -19.66 0.28 23.90
N PRO A 95 -19.51 0.74 25.15
CA PRO A 95 -19.77 -0.09 26.32
C PRO A 95 -21.29 -0.26 26.44
N SER A 96 -21.87 -1.00 25.51
CA SER A 96 -23.24 -1.51 25.63
C SER A 96 -23.12 -2.79 26.44
N ARG A 97 -23.71 -2.73 27.63
CA ARG A 97 -23.80 -3.83 28.60
C ARG A 97 -24.54 -5.00 27.96
N PHE A 98 -23.84 -5.87 27.24
CA PHE A 98 -24.34 -7.21 26.94
C PHE A 98 -23.16 -8.18 26.94
N SER A 99 -23.23 -9.05 27.95
CA SER A 99 -22.31 -10.12 28.31
C SER A 99 -21.80 -10.98 27.16
N LYS A 100 -20.48 -11.25 27.21
CA LYS A 100 -19.81 -12.52 26.86
C LYS A 100 -20.32 -13.31 25.63
N SER A 101 -19.55 -13.28 24.55
CA SER A 101 -19.17 -14.50 23.80
C SER A 101 -18.14 -14.21 22.70
N SER A 102 -17.00 -13.63 23.08
CA SER A 102 -15.74 -13.99 22.43
C SER A 102 -15.28 -15.31 23.05
N SER A 103 -15.95 -16.43 22.74
CA SER A 103 -15.32 -17.72 22.97
C SER A 103 -14.30 -17.91 21.85
N THR A 104 -13.07 -17.45 22.10
CA THR A 104 -11.92 -18.15 21.57
C THR A 104 -12.09 -19.59 22.00
N LEU A 105 -12.60 -20.44 21.09
CA LEU A 105 -12.77 -21.86 21.35
C LEU A 105 -11.48 -22.37 21.97
N GLN A 106 -11.59 -23.04 23.11
CA GLN A 106 -10.42 -23.64 23.74
C GLN A 106 -9.74 -24.56 22.73
N GLU A 107 -8.41 -24.61 22.74
CA GLU A 107 -7.64 -25.40 21.77
C GLU A 107 -8.13 -26.85 21.67
N GLY A 108 -8.50 -27.47 22.80
CA GLY A 108 -9.10 -28.80 22.83
C GLY A 108 -10.45 -28.90 22.10
N GLN A 109 -11.31 -27.88 22.24
CA GLN A 109 -12.59 -27.82 21.53
C GLN A 109 -12.40 -27.59 20.03
N ARG A 110 -11.43 -26.77 19.62
CA ARG A 110 -11.07 -26.57 18.22
C ARG A 110 -10.64 -27.89 17.58
N LYS A 111 -9.71 -28.60 18.22
CA LYS A 111 -9.24 -29.92 17.75
C LYS A 111 -10.38 -30.94 17.65
N ALA A 112 -11.30 -30.96 18.62
CA ALA A 112 -12.45 -31.86 18.57
C ALA A 112 -13.42 -31.52 17.41
N VAL A 113 -13.68 -30.23 17.17
CA VAL A 113 -14.48 -29.75 16.04
C VAL A 113 -13.81 -30.09 14.70
N CYS A 114 -12.50 -29.85 14.57
CA CYS A 114 -11.73 -30.25 13.38
C CYS A 114 -11.80 -31.76 13.14
N ALA A 115 -11.59 -32.57 14.18
CA ALA A 115 -11.66 -34.03 14.08
C ALA A 115 -13.05 -34.51 13.64
N ALA A 116 -14.12 -33.91 14.18
CA ALA A 116 -15.49 -34.23 13.78
C ALA A 116 -15.78 -33.85 12.32
N LEU A 117 -15.26 -32.71 11.85
CA LEU A 117 -15.39 -32.29 10.46
C LEU A 117 -14.59 -33.22 9.52
N LEU A 118 -13.37 -33.61 9.91
CA LEU A 118 -12.55 -34.58 9.17
C LEU A 118 -13.20 -35.97 9.12
N ALA A 119 -13.96 -36.34 10.15
CA ALA A 119 -14.77 -37.56 10.19
C ALA A 119 -16.04 -37.48 9.32
N GLY A 120 -16.27 -36.37 8.61
CA GLY A 120 -17.41 -36.19 7.70
C GLY A 120 -18.71 -35.78 8.37
N VAL A 121 -18.69 -35.37 9.64
CA VAL A 121 -19.90 -34.91 10.35
C VAL A 121 -20.32 -33.55 9.82
N ALA A 122 -21.62 -33.39 9.53
CA ALA A 122 -22.16 -32.14 9.00
C ALA A 122 -21.90 -30.95 9.97
N PRO A 123 -21.42 -29.79 9.49
CA PRO A 123 -21.11 -28.64 10.35
C PRO A 123 -22.28 -28.15 11.21
N ALA A 124 -23.51 -28.30 10.73
CA ALA A 124 -24.72 -27.97 11.48
C ALA A 124 -24.95 -28.90 12.68
N GLN A 125 -24.56 -30.17 12.56
CA GLN A 125 -24.65 -31.15 13.63
C GLN A 125 -23.55 -30.94 14.67
N VAL A 126 -22.33 -30.62 14.23
CA VAL A 126 -21.23 -30.20 15.11
C VAL A 126 -21.62 -28.94 15.90
N ALA A 127 -22.18 -27.93 15.24
CA ALA A 127 -22.66 -26.72 15.93
C ALA A 127 -23.67 -27.03 17.06
N LYS A 128 -24.61 -27.95 16.80
CA LYS A 128 -25.61 -28.39 17.80
C LYS A 128 -24.97 -29.14 18.96
N HIS A 129 -24.07 -30.09 18.69
CA HIS A 129 -23.43 -30.91 19.74
C HIS A 129 -22.50 -30.10 20.64
N PHE A 130 -21.79 -29.13 20.08
CA PHE A 130 -20.84 -28.30 20.83
C PHE A 130 -21.45 -27.00 21.37
N GLY A 131 -22.73 -26.73 21.08
CA GLY A 131 -23.40 -25.48 21.51
C GLY A 131 -22.78 -24.23 20.90
N LEU A 132 -22.20 -24.35 19.70
CA LEU A 132 -21.45 -23.28 19.03
C LEU A 132 -22.29 -22.65 17.93
N PRO A 133 -22.13 -21.34 17.68
CA PRO A 133 -22.75 -20.73 16.51
C PRO A 133 -22.16 -21.35 15.24
N LEU A 134 -23.02 -21.60 14.24
CA LEU A 134 -22.60 -22.20 12.95
C LEU A 134 -21.45 -21.42 12.30
N ALA A 135 -21.43 -20.09 12.49
CA ALA A 135 -20.35 -19.23 12.03
C ALA A 135 -18.99 -19.56 12.67
N ALA A 136 -18.96 -19.97 13.95
CA ALA A 136 -17.71 -20.38 14.61
C ALA A 136 -17.18 -21.70 14.05
N VAL A 137 -18.06 -22.66 13.76
CA VAL A 137 -17.65 -23.94 13.14
C VAL A 137 -17.11 -23.71 11.72
N ARG A 138 -17.72 -22.81 10.95
CA ARG A 138 -17.23 -22.43 9.62
C ARG A 138 -15.87 -21.72 9.66
N LYS A 139 -15.64 -20.87 10.65
CA LYS A 139 -14.32 -20.25 10.85
C LYS A 139 -13.23 -21.26 11.16
N VAL A 140 -13.53 -22.29 11.96
CA VAL A 140 -12.57 -23.37 12.23
C VAL A 140 -12.24 -24.15 10.95
N LEU A 141 -13.21 -24.33 10.06
CA LEU A 141 -12.98 -24.93 8.73
C LEU A 141 -12.07 -24.07 7.85
N GLU A 142 -12.25 -22.74 7.85
CA GLU A 142 -11.42 -21.79 7.09
C GLU A 142 -10.00 -21.62 7.66
N GLU A 143 -9.81 -21.89 8.96
CA GLU A 143 -8.50 -21.79 9.66
C GLU A 143 -7.64 -23.06 9.54
N THR A 144 -8.14 -24.13 8.90
CA THR A 144 -7.39 -25.38 8.68
C THR A 144 -6.79 -25.37 7.27
N PRO A 145 -5.46 -25.28 7.08
CA PRO A 145 -4.82 -25.36 5.76
C PRO A 145 -4.84 -26.77 5.15
#